data_AF-A0AAW6P6A5-F1
#
_entry.id   AF-A0AAW6P6A5-F1
#
_cell.length_a   1.000
_cell.length_b   1.000
_cell.length_c   1.000
_cell.angle_alpha   90.00
_cell.angle_beta   90.00
_cell.angle_gamma   90.00
#
_symmetry.space_group_name_H-M   'P 1'
#
loop_
_entity.id
_entity.type
_entity.pdbx_description
1 polymer ?
#
loop_
_entity_poly.entity_id
_entity_poly.type
_entity_poly.pdbx_seq_one_letter_code
_entity_poly.pdbx_strand_id
1 'polypeptide(L)' 'MSRKTTLECTKHGLRFEQFDDWHEQKGGPVPDCYICAHEKAAALREQLQVVTRQRDLLLAAIEVKLNAPVEPGRSLSHD' A
#
# COMPACT_ATOMS: atom_id res chain seq x y z
N MET A 1 -20.15 -13.03 28.53
CA MET A 1 -20.67 -12.90 27.15
C MET A 1 -20.09 -11.61 26.58
N SER A 2 -19.34 -11.66 25.47
CA SER A 2 -18.86 -10.44 24.82
C SER A 2 -20.06 -9.62 24.38
N ARG A 3 -20.07 -8.33 24.70
CA ARG A 3 -21.07 -7.40 24.15
C ARG A 3 -20.81 -7.29 22.64
N LYS A 4 -21.91 -7.19 21.89
CA LYS A 4 -21.89 -7.05 20.43
C LYS A 4 -22.46 -5.68 20.11
N THR A 5 -21.70 -4.88 19.40
CA THR A 5 -22.14 -3.57 18.91
C THR A 5 -22.53 -3.72 17.44
N THR A 6 -23.75 -3.33 17.09
CA THR A 6 -24.19 -3.31 15.68
C THR A 6 -23.78 -1.98 15.07
N LEU A 7 -22.96 -2.04 14.03
CA LEU A 7 -22.55 -0.88 13.25
C LEU A 7 -23.32 -0.81 11.94
N GLU A 8 -23.46 0.41 11.42
CA GLU A 8 -24.03 0.67 10.10
C GLU A 8 -23.05 1.53 9.30
N CYS A 9 -22.70 1.05 8.10
CA CYS A 9 -21.88 1.80 7.18
C CYS A 9 -22.68 2.94 6.57
N THR A 10 -22.26 4.18 6.80
CA THR A 10 -22.92 5.37 6.25
C THR A 10 -22.83 5.48 4.73
N LYS A 11 -21.84 4.83 4.10
CA LYS A 11 -21.63 4.86 2.65
C LYS A 11 -22.50 3.84 1.90
N HIS A 12 -22.61 2.61 2.42
CA HIS A 12 -23.28 1.51 1.72
C HIS A 12 -24.55 1.02 2.42
N GLY A 13 -24.92 1.57 3.57
CA GLY A 13 -26.11 1.16 4.35
C GLY A 13 -26.03 -0.26 4.94
N LEU A 14 -24.84 -0.85 4.94
CA LEU A 14 -24.63 -2.22 5.41
C LEU A 14 -24.52 -2.26 6.93
N ARG A 15 -25.31 -3.13 7.54
CA ARG A 15 -25.27 -3.39 8.98
C ARG A 15 -24.41 -4.62 9.26
N PHE A 16 -23.52 -4.53 10.24
CA PHE A 16 -22.64 -5.62 10.64
C PHE A 16 -22.42 -5.62 12.15
N GLU A 17 -22.23 -6.81 12.71
CA GLU A 17 -21.91 -6.97 14.13
C GLU A 17 -20.41 -6.85 14.32
N GLN A 18 -19.99 -5.95 15.21
CA GLN A 18 -18.66 -5.95 15.78
C GLN A 18 -18.73 -6.58 17.17
N PHE A 19 -17.83 -7.50 17.46
CA PHE A 19 -17.61 -7.93 18.83
C PHE A 19 -16.81 -6.84 19.53
N ASP A 20 -17.21 -6.45 20.74
CA ASP A 20 -16.42 -5.55 21.58
C ASP A 20 -15.06 -6.22 21.80
N ASP A 21 -14.07 -5.83 21.00
CA ASP A 21 -12.73 -6.37 21.01
C ASP A 21 -11.73 -5.31 21.49
N TRP A 22 -10.47 -5.71 21.59
CA TRP A 22 -9.37 -4.86 22.05
C TRP A 22 -9.30 -3.52 21.30
N HIS A 23 -9.77 -3.44 20.04
CA HIS A 23 -9.73 -2.21 19.27
C HIS A 23 -10.63 -1.13 19.87
N GLU A 24 -11.83 -1.44 20.36
CA GLU A 24 -12.67 -0.44 21.05
C GLU A 24 -12.02 0.05 22.35
N GLN A 25 -11.43 -0.85 23.13
CA GLN A 25 -10.77 -0.50 24.40
C GLN A 25 -9.54 0.39 24.22
N LYS A 26 -8.91 0.36 23.04
CA LYS A 26 -7.73 1.17 22.69
C LYS A 26 -8.02 2.33 21.75
N GLY A 27 -9.29 2.62 21.44
CA GLY A 27 -9.66 3.69 20.51
C GLY A 27 -9.13 3.44 19.09
N GLY A 28 -9.04 2.17 18.70
CA GLY A 28 -8.70 1.77 17.34
C GLY A 28 -9.74 2.26 16.33
N PRO A 29 -9.37 2.30 15.04
CA PRO A 29 -10.29 2.76 14.00
C PRO A 29 -11.51 1.84 13.90
N VAL A 30 -12.67 2.44 13.65
CA VAL A 30 -13.91 1.71 13.37
C VAL A 30 -13.69 0.83 12.13
N PRO A 31 -14.01 -0.48 12.18
CA PRO A 31 -13.84 -1.36 11.03
C PRO A 31 -14.65 -0.90 9.81
N ASP A 32 -14.07 -1.07 8.63
CA ASP A 32 -14.79 -0.89 7.37
C ASP A 32 -15.85 -1.98 7.19
N CYS A 33 -16.96 -1.64 6.52
CA CYS A 33 -17.81 -2.68 5.96
C CYS A 33 -17.05 -3.44 4.85
N TYR A 34 -17.50 -4.65 4.52
CA TYR A 34 -16.81 -5.49 3.55
C TYR A 34 -16.68 -4.84 2.15
N ILE A 35 -17.63 -3.98 1.75
CA ILE A 35 -17.54 -3.23 0.48
C ILE A 35 -16.48 -2.12 0.57
N CYS A 36 -16.50 -1.29 1.61
CA CYS A 36 -15.46 -0.29 1.86
C CYS A 36 -14.07 -0.93 1.91
N ALA A 37 -13.92 -2.06 2.60
CA ALA A 37 -12.67 -2.79 2.68
C ALA A 37 -12.22 -3.30 1.29
N HIS A 38 -13.16 -3.79 0.47
CA HIS A 38 -12.88 -4.22 -0.88
C HIS A 38 -12.45 -3.06 -1.79
N GLU A 39 -13.16 -1.93 -1.76
CA GLU A 39 -12.83 -0.72 -2.52
C GLU A 39 -11.43 -0.19 -2.15
N LYS A 40 -11.10 -0.14 -0.86
CA LYS A 40 -9.75 0.24 -0.40
C LYS A 40 -8.69 -0.74 -0.88
N ALA A 41 -8.96 -2.04 -0.82
CA ALA A 41 -8.03 -3.06 -1.31
C ALA A 41 -7.82 -2.97 -2.83
N ALA A 42 -8.86 -2.66 -3.61
CA ALA A 42 -8.75 -2.43 -5.05
C ALA A 42 -7.89 -1.20 -5.35
N ALA A 43 -8.15 -0.07 -4.68
CA ALA A 43 -7.36 1.15 -4.84
C ALA A 43 -5.88 0.93 -4.48
N LEU A 44 -5.60 0.18 -3.41
CA LEU A 44 -4.22 -0.14 -3.01
C LEU A 44 -3.51 -1.02 -4.04
N ARG A 45 -4.22 -1.98 -4.67
CA ARG A 45 -3.64 -2.80 -5.74
C ARG A 45 -3.26 -1.97 -6.96
N GLU A 46 -4.08 -1.02 -7.36
CA GLU A 46 -3.75 -0.11 -8.47
C GLU A 46 -2.49 0.72 -8.15
N GLN A 47 -2.42 1.27 -6.94
CA GLN A 47 -1.22 2.01 -6.49
C GLN A 47 0.03 1.11 -6.48
N LEU A 48 -0.09 -0.13 -6.01
CA LEU A 48 1.00 -1.09 -6.00
C LEU A 48 1.49 -1.40 -7.42
N GLN A 49 0.58 -1.52 -8.40
CA GLN A 49 0.95 -1.74 -9.80
C GLN A 49 1.75 -0.56 -10.37
N VAL A 50 1.36 0.68 -10.04
CA VAL A 50 2.08 1.89 -10.48
C VAL A 50 3.49 1.93 -9.89
N VAL A 51 3.62 1.74 -8.57
CA VAL A 51 4.94 1.73 -7.90
C VAL A 51 5.83 0.61 -8.43
N THR A 52 5.25 -0.58 -8.65
CA THR A 52 5.96 -1.73 -9.23
C THR A 52 6.51 -1.40 -10.61
N ARG A 53 5.70 -0.80 -11.48
CA ARG A 53 6.13 -0.37 -12.82
C ARG A 53 7.25 0.67 -12.76
N GLN A 54 7.15 1.64 -11.86
CA GLN A 54 8.18 2.66 -11.68
C GLN A 54 9.50 2.04 -11.22
N ARG A 55 9.45 1.10 -10.26
CA ARG A 55 10.61 0.32 -9.81
C ARG A 55 11.27 -0.40 -10.99
N ASP A 56 10.49 -1.12 -11.79
CA ASP A 56 11.04 -1.94 -12.88
C ASP A 56 11.71 -1.06 -13.96
N LEU A 57 11.13 0.10 -14.28
CA LEU A 57 11.76 1.08 -15.17
C LEU A 57 13.09 1.62 -14.62
N LEU A 58 13.15 1.90 -13.32
CA LEU A 58 14.38 2.37 -12.67
C LEU A 58 15.45 1.28 -12.66
N LEU A 59 15.09 0.04 -12.34
CA LEU A 59 16.01 -1.09 -12.36
C LEU A 59 16.57 -1.32 -13.77
N ALA A 60 15.73 -1.28 -14.80
CA ALA A 60 16.18 -1.40 -16.19
C ALA A 60 17.14 -0.26 -16.58
N ALA A 61 16.88 0.99 -16.16
CA ALA A 61 17.77 2.11 -16.43
C ALA A 61 19.13 1.97 -15.71
N ILE A 62 19.13 1.45 -14.47
CA ILE A 62 20.34 1.15 -13.70
C ILE A 62 21.14 0.05 -14.41
N GLU A 63 20.51 -1.05 -14.83
CA GLU A 63 21.17 -2.14 -15.54
C GLU A 63 21.86 -1.65 -16.83
N VAL A 64 21.19 -0.80 -17.61
CA VAL A 64 21.79 -0.20 -18.81
C VAL A 64 23.03 0.63 -18.46
N LYS A 65 23.00 1.40 -17.37
CA LYS A 65 24.15 2.20 -16.92
C LYS A 65 25.31 1.35 -16.40
N LEU A 66 25.01 0.25 -15.68
CA LEU A 66 26.03 -0.66 -15.17
C LEU A 66 26.69 -1.48 -16.29
N ASN A 67 25.95 -1.79 -17.36
CA ASN A 67 26.47 -2.52 -18.51
C ASN A 67 27.09 -1.63 -19.59
N ALA A 68 27.01 -0.30 -19.44
CA ALA A 68 27.66 0.61 -20.36
C ALA A 68 29.19 0.52 -20.18
N PRO A 69 29.96 0.28 -21.25
CA PRO A 69 31.41 0.30 -21.16
C PRO A 69 31.88 1.66 -20.64
N VAL A 70 32.64 1.64 -19.55
CA VAL A 70 33.28 2.84 -19.02
C VAL A 70 34.38 3.21 -20.01
N GLU A 71 34.18 4.29 -20.77
CA GLU A 71 35.23 4.90 -21.58
C GLU A 71 36.43 5.20 -20.68
N PRO A 72 37.61 4.61 -20.91
CA PRO A 72 38.77 4.74 -20.02
C PRO A 72 39.38 6.16 -19.98
N GLY A 73 38.83 7.12 -20.73
CA GLY A 73 39.35 8.47 -20.87
C GLY A 73 39.04 9.47 -19.74
N ARG A 74 38.31 9.07 -18.69
CA ARG A 74 38.01 9.96 -17.56
C ARG A 74 38.60 9.43 -16.25
N SER A 75 39.92 9.24 -16.24
CA SER A 75 40.70 9.21 -15.00
C SER A 75 40.49 10.53 -14.27
N LEU A 76 39.83 10.51 -13.11
CA LEU A 76 39.88 11.60 -12.14
C LEU A 76 41.22 11.53 -11.40
N SER A 77 42.32 11.66 -12.14
CA SER A 77 43.60 12.08 -11.60
C SER A 77 43.63 13.59 -11.71
N HIS A 78 43.10 14.27 -10.69
CA HIS A 78 43.42 15.66 -10.45
C HIS A 78 44.84 15.70 -9.88
N ASP A 79 45.73 16.44 -10.58
CA ASP A 79 47.02 16.91 -10.06
C ASP A 79 46.87 17.69 -8.74
#